data_AF-J5GTJ1-F1
#
_entry.id   AF-J5GTJ1-F1
#
_cell.length_a   1.000
_cell.length_b   1.000
_cell.length_c   1.000
_cell.angle_alpha   90.00
_cell.angle_beta   90.00
_cell.angle_gamma   90.00
#
_symmetry.space_group_name_H-M   'P 1'
#
loop_
_entity.id
_entity.type
_entity.pdbx_description
1 polymer ?
#
loop_
_entity_poly.entity_id
_entity_poly.type
_entity_poly.pdbx_seq_one_letter_code
_entity_poly.pdbx_strand_id
1 'polypeptide(L)'
;MKIDRFEFVAGTSKDDMFIGLCLPAIIVLPTFATYLIIFYLGIATSFKNSHILIRLFAFVPALYLMYFLIKKLRKYISNKFVVYLDNLNIRICKNEKEIISGKALYCKIKVSNDKLVHIDIKTEEGSISFRARPKEYKTLTGKLSFNPFGTATESDMKSLLALGRKIQNTIEEQKNL
;
A
#
# COMPACT_ATOMS: atom_id res chain seq x y z
N MET A 1 -10.41 -18.04 -27.98
CA MET A 1 -9.77 -17.91 -26.65
C MET A 1 -9.96 -16.49 -26.17
N LYS A 2 -10.51 -16.29 -24.96
CA LYS A 2 -10.76 -14.95 -24.41
C LYS A 2 -9.65 -14.64 -23.41
N ILE A 3 -8.77 -13.70 -23.78
CA ILE A 3 -7.75 -13.19 -22.87
C ILE A 3 -8.42 -12.12 -22.01
N ASP A 4 -8.46 -12.34 -20.70
CA ASP A 4 -9.01 -11.37 -19.77
C ASP A 4 -7.90 -10.45 -19.26
N ARG A 5 -8.18 -9.15 -19.25
CA ARG A 5 -7.25 -8.11 -18.81
C ARG A 5 -7.78 -7.50 -17.52
N PHE A 6 -6.94 -7.50 -16.49
CA PHE A 6 -7.24 -6.89 -15.19
C PHE A 6 -6.25 -5.77 -14.93
N GLU A 7 -6.77 -4.59 -14.57
CA GLU A 7 -5.97 -3.45 -14.17
C GLU A 7 -6.31 -3.04 -12.74
N PHE A 8 -5.28 -2.83 -11.94
CA PHE A 8 -5.44 -2.37 -10.57
C PHE A 8 -4.13 -1.74 -10.04
N VAL A 9 -4.27 -0.86 -9.05
CA VAL A 9 -3.17 -0.38 -8.22
C VAL A 9 -3.11 -1.22 -6.95
N ALA A 10 -1.93 -1.76 -6.65
CA ALA A 10 -1.69 -2.51 -5.42
C ALA A 10 -0.26 -2.31 -4.91
N GLY A 11 -0.03 -2.61 -3.64
CA GLY A 11 1.31 -2.84 -3.10
C GLY A 11 1.70 -4.31 -3.22
N THR A 12 2.99 -4.58 -3.06
CA THR A 12 3.55 -5.94 -2.93
C THR A 12 4.00 -6.23 -1.50
N SER A 13 4.38 -7.47 -1.21
CA SER A 13 4.99 -7.82 0.10
C SER A 13 6.26 -7.02 0.40
N LYS A 14 7.10 -6.77 -0.62
CA LYS A 14 8.31 -5.95 -0.51
C LYS A 14 7.99 -4.49 -0.21
N ASP A 15 6.95 -3.96 -0.86
CA ASP A 15 6.48 -2.61 -0.65
C ASP A 15 6.00 -2.39 0.80
N ASP A 16 5.26 -3.36 1.36
CA ASP A 16 4.80 -3.30 2.75
C ASP A 16 5.95 -3.33 3.76
N MET A 17 6.97 -4.14 3.50
CA MET A 17 8.19 -4.16 4.31
C MET A 17 8.88 -2.79 4.28
N PHE A 18 8.92 -2.15 3.10
CA PHE A 18 9.47 -0.81 2.95
C PHE A 18 8.65 0.23 3.74
N ILE A 19 7.31 0.19 3.69
CA ILE A 19 6.47 1.09 4.51
C ILE A 19 6.71 0.86 6.00
N GLY A 20 6.72 -0.41 6.44
CA GLY A 20 6.92 -0.76 7.84
C GLY A 20 8.25 -0.26 8.41
N LEU A 21 9.30 -0.25 7.59
CA LEU A 21 10.62 0.25 7.98
C LEU A 21 10.71 1.79 7.92
N CYS A 22 10.11 2.41 6.90
CA CYS A 22 10.20 3.87 6.70
C CYS A 22 9.26 4.66 7.62
N LEU A 23 8.11 4.12 8.02
CA LEU A 23 7.12 4.84 8.84
C LEU A 23 7.70 5.38 10.16
N PRO A 24 8.42 4.59 10.98
CA PRO A 24 9.04 5.09 12.21
C PRO A 24 10.00 6.24 11.94
N ALA A 25 10.84 6.13 10.90
CA ALA A 25 11.77 7.17 10.52
C ALA A 25 11.04 8.47 10.10
N ILE A 26 9.94 8.35 9.35
CA ILE A 26 9.10 9.47 8.93
C ILE A 26 8.42 10.17 10.12
N ILE A 27 8.19 9.47 11.25
CA ILE A 27 7.64 10.07 12.47
C ILE A 27 8.74 10.75 13.29
N VAL A 28 9.84 10.05 13.53
CA VAL A 28 10.90 10.48 14.46
C VAL A 28 11.76 11.59 13.87
N LEU A 29 12.16 11.48 12.60
CA LEU A 29 13.11 12.43 11.99
C LEU A 29 12.56 13.86 11.90
N PRO A 30 11.31 14.12 11.46
CA PRO A 30 10.78 15.49 11.45
C PRO A 30 10.63 16.09 12.84
N THR A 31 10.24 15.26 13.82
CA THR A 31 10.15 15.69 15.22
C THR A 31 11.54 16.07 15.73
N PHE A 32 12.55 15.24 15.52
CA PHE A 32 13.91 15.53 15.92
C PHE A 32 14.49 16.78 15.23
N ALA A 33 14.28 16.91 13.91
CA ALA A 33 14.76 18.05 13.13
C ALA A 33 14.17 19.38 13.60
N THR A 34 12.87 19.42 13.89
CA THR A 34 12.22 20.63 14.41
C THR A 34 12.76 21.05 15.78
N TYR A 35 13.00 20.10 16.68
CA TYR A 35 13.65 20.39 17.97
C TYR A 35 15.08 20.91 17.80
N LEU A 36 15.88 20.34 16.90
CA LEU A 36 17.23 20.83 16.62
C LEU A 36 17.20 22.27 16.07
N ILE A 37 16.32 22.57 15.11
CA ILE A 37 16.17 23.91 14.55
C ILE A 37 15.84 24.93 15.64
N ILE A 38 14.89 24.61 16.53
CA ILE A 38 14.50 25.48 17.65
C ILE A 38 15.67 25.70 18.62
N PHE A 39 16.44 24.65 18.90
CA PHE A 39 17.62 24.74 19.75
C PHE A 39 18.68 25.67 19.16
N TYR A 40 19.07 25.45 17.91
CA TYR A 40 20.12 26.24 17.24
C TYR A 40 19.73 27.70 16.99
N LEU A 41 18.45 27.98 16.76
CA LEU A 41 17.96 29.35 16.61
C LEU A 41 17.86 30.11 17.94
N GLY A 42 18.14 29.46 19.08
CA GLY A 42 18.02 30.08 20.41
C GLY A 42 16.58 30.43 20.80
N ILE A 43 15.58 30.06 20.00
CA ILE A 43 14.15 30.39 20.20
C ILE A 43 13.63 29.80 21.52
N ALA A 44 14.23 28.69 21.99
CA ALA A 44 13.92 28.12 23.29
C ALA A 44 14.10 29.13 24.45
N THR A 45 15.02 30.09 24.32
CA THR A 45 15.25 31.14 25.34
C THR A 45 14.16 32.23 25.31
N SER A 46 13.55 32.48 24.14
CA SER A 46 12.48 33.47 23.96
C SER A 46 11.15 33.04 24.60
N PHE A 47 10.92 31.74 24.78
CA PHE A 47 9.72 31.17 25.39
C PHE A 47 9.91 30.80 26.86
N LYS A 48 10.66 31.63 27.59
CA LYS A 48 11.14 31.41 28.97
C LYS A 48 10.06 31.01 29.99
N ASN A 49 8.78 31.30 29.72
CA ASN A 49 7.64 31.02 30.60
C ASN A 49 6.59 30.04 30.01
N SER A 50 6.88 29.37 28.90
CA SER A 50 5.83 28.67 28.13
C SER A 50 6.32 27.38 27.47
N HIS A 51 6.65 26.38 28.27
CA HIS A 51 7.03 25.04 27.79
C HIS A 51 6.01 24.42 26.81
N ILE A 52 4.73 24.75 26.97
CA ILE A 52 3.65 24.31 26.08
C ILE A 52 3.72 24.96 24.69
N LEU A 53 4.02 26.26 24.60
CA LEU A 53 4.11 26.96 23.32
C LEU A 53 5.29 26.46 22.49
N ILE A 54 6.44 26.19 23.12
CA ILE A 54 7.60 25.60 22.44
C ILE A 54 7.25 24.23 21.85
N ARG A 55 6.57 23.39 22.64
CA ARG A 55 6.14 22.05 22.20
C ARG A 55 5.17 22.14 21.02
N LEU A 56 4.18 23.03 21.07
CA LEU A 56 3.23 23.23 19.96
C LEU A 56 3.94 23.76 18.71
N PHE A 57 4.87 24.71 18.88
CA PHE A 57 5.64 25.29 17.79
C PHE A 57 6.58 24.28 17.11
N ALA A 58 7.13 23.32 17.87
CA ALA A 58 7.89 22.19 17.31
C ALA A 58 6.99 21.16 16.62
N PHE A 59 5.83 20.88 17.23
CA PHE A 59 4.96 19.79 16.82
C PHE A 59 4.21 20.06 15.51
N VAL A 60 3.72 21.28 15.30
CA VAL A 60 2.94 21.61 14.08
C VAL A 60 3.76 21.45 12.80
N PRO A 61 4.98 22.00 12.67
CA PRO A 61 5.83 21.78 11.50
C PRO A 61 6.23 20.30 11.34
N ALA A 62 6.47 19.60 12.44
CA ALA A 62 6.80 18.17 12.41
C ALA A 62 5.64 17.33 11.85
N LEU A 63 4.40 17.61 12.28
CA LEU A 63 3.20 16.97 11.74
C LEU A 63 3.02 17.24 10.25
N TYR A 64 3.24 18.49 9.81
CA TYR A 64 3.14 18.84 8.40
C TYR A 64 4.16 18.08 7.55
N LEU A 65 5.43 18.07 7.97
CA LEU A 65 6.51 17.33 7.32
C LEU A 65 6.23 15.83 7.29
N MET A 66 5.77 15.26 8.40
CA MET A 66 5.38 13.85 8.49
C MET A 66 4.28 13.52 7.47
N TYR A 67 3.19 14.30 7.43
CA TYR A 67 2.11 14.11 6.47
C TYR A 67 2.61 14.18 5.01
N PHE A 68 3.46 15.17 4.71
CA PHE A 68 4.05 15.32 3.38
C PHE A 68 4.90 14.09 2.98
N LEU A 69 5.74 13.59 3.90
CA LEU A 69 6.57 12.41 3.67
C LEU A 69 5.74 11.14 3.47
N ILE A 70 4.69 10.93 4.28
CA ILE A 70 3.79 9.78 4.10
C ILE A 70 3.10 9.84 2.73
N LYS A 71 2.62 11.02 2.32
CA LYS A 71 1.99 11.21 1.01
C LYS A 71 2.97 10.88 -0.13
N LYS A 72 4.23 11.28 0.00
CA LYS A 72 5.30 10.98 -0.97
C LYS A 72 5.63 9.49 -1.01
N LEU A 73 5.78 8.85 0.16
CA LEU A 73 6.03 7.43 0.30
C LEU A 73 4.93 6.60 -0.36
N ARG A 74 3.65 6.94 -0.11
CA ARG A 74 2.51 6.26 -0.74
C ARG A 74 2.56 6.34 -2.27
N LYS A 75 2.87 7.52 -2.83
CA LYS A 75 2.97 7.69 -4.29
C LYS A 75 4.08 6.83 -4.89
N TYR A 76 5.21 6.68 -4.19
CA TYR A 76 6.31 5.83 -4.61
C TYR A 76 5.93 4.34 -4.67
N ILE A 77 5.02 3.93 -3.78
CA ILE A 77 4.65 2.52 -3.59
C ILE A 77 3.40 2.13 -4.38
N SER A 78 2.62 3.11 -4.83
CA SER A 78 1.50 2.92 -5.74
C SER A 78 1.99 2.43 -7.11
N ASN A 79 2.07 1.12 -7.25
CA ASN A 79 2.43 0.46 -8.50
C ASN A 79 1.18 0.09 -9.30
N LYS A 80 1.18 0.40 -10.60
CA LYS A 80 0.12 -0.03 -11.51
C LYS A 80 0.43 -1.43 -11.99
N PHE A 81 -0.52 -2.34 -11.84
CA PHE A 81 -0.43 -3.70 -12.35
C PHE A 81 -1.42 -3.91 -13.48
N VAL A 82 -0.95 -4.62 -14.51
CA VAL A 82 -1.79 -5.15 -15.59
C VAL A 82 -1.55 -6.64 -15.64
N VAL A 83 -2.61 -7.42 -15.47
CA VAL A 83 -2.57 -8.87 -15.49
C VAL A 83 -3.38 -9.36 -16.68
N TYR A 84 -2.73 -10.14 -17.53
CA TYR A 84 -3.38 -10.88 -18.61
C TYR A 84 -3.55 -12.32 -18.15
N LEU A 85 -4.78 -12.81 -18.25
CA LEU A 85 -5.16 -14.16 -17.88
C LEU A 85 -5.72 -14.87 -19.10
N ASP A 86 -5.09 -15.98 -19.47
CA ASP A 86 -5.54 -16.87 -20.54
C ASP A 86 -5.68 -18.28 -19.97
N ASN A 87 -6.90 -18.59 -19.52
CA ASN A 87 -7.20 -19.78 -18.73
C ASN A 87 -6.37 -19.84 -17.42
N LEU A 88 -5.27 -20.59 -17.40
CA LEU A 88 -4.31 -20.61 -16.29
C LEU A 88 -2.98 -19.91 -16.59
N ASN A 89 -2.72 -19.54 -17.85
CA ASN A 89 -1.51 -18.81 -18.18
C ASN A 89 -1.69 -17.37 -17.73
N ILE A 90 -0.83 -16.92 -16.82
CA ILE A 90 -0.83 -15.56 -16.33
C ILE A 90 0.39 -14.82 -16.85
N ARG A 91 0.19 -13.55 -17.17
CA ARG A 91 1.26 -12.60 -17.44
C ARG A 91 1.02 -11.36 -16.60
N ILE A 92 1.97 -11.05 -15.74
CA ILE A 92 1.87 -9.96 -14.77
C ILE A 92 2.88 -8.89 -15.14
N CYS A 93 2.37 -7.69 -15.42
CA CYS A 93 3.18 -6.51 -15.70
C CYS A 93 3.06 -5.49 -14.56
N LYS A 94 4.21 -5.01 -14.08
CA LYS A 94 4.34 -3.91 -13.12
C LYS A 94 4.83 -2.67 -13.86
N ASN A 95 4.05 -1.60 -13.87
CA ASN A 95 4.38 -0.35 -14.56
C ASN A 95 4.88 -0.61 -16.00
N GLU A 96 4.09 -1.37 -16.78
CA GLU A 96 4.37 -1.76 -18.18
C GLU A 96 5.52 -2.75 -18.38
N LYS A 97 6.28 -3.09 -17.35
CA LYS A 97 7.35 -4.10 -17.41
C LYS A 97 6.85 -5.45 -16.90
N GLU A 98 7.05 -6.49 -17.69
CA GLU A 98 6.76 -7.86 -17.26
C GLU A 98 7.63 -8.27 -16.08
N ILE A 99 7.02 -8.88 -15.06
CA ILE A 99 7.72 -9.35 -13.87
C ILE A 99 7.59 -10.85 -13.65
N ILE A 100 6.48 -11.45 -14.06
CA ILE A 100 6.20 -12.88 -13.93
C ILE A 100 5.30 -13.29 -15.10
N SER A 101 5.62 -14.40 -15.74
CA SER A 101 4.70 -15.12 -16.62
C SER A 101 4.66 -16.61 -16.25
N GLY A 102 3.79 -17.37 -16.91
CA GLY A 102 3.67 -18.82 -16.74
C GLY A 102 2.34 -19.28 -16.16
N LYS A 103 2.23 -20.60 -15.96
CA LYS A 103 0.99 -21.24 -15.51
C LYS A 103 0.75 -20.98 -14.02
N ALA A 104 -0.44 -20.51 -13.67
CA ALA A 104 -0.88 -20.36 -12.29
C ALA A 104 -1.12 -21.74 -11.66
N LEU A 105 -0.36 -22.04 -10.61
CA LEU A 105 -0.45 -23.31 -9.87
C LEU A 105 -1.33 -23.17 -8.63
N TYR A 106 -1.33 -21.98 -8.03
CA TYR A 106 -2.00 -21.73 -6.76
C TYR A 106 -2.39 -20.26 -6.64
N CYS A 107 -3.59 -20.02 -6.11
CA CYS A 107 -4.11 -18.70 -5.77
C CYS A 107 -4.73 -18.76 -4.38
N LYS A 108 -4.31 -17.88 -3.48
CA LYS A 108 -4.91 -17.70 -2.16
C LYS A 108 -5.46 -16.30 -2.03
N ILE A 109 -6.74 -16.20 -1.73
CA ILE A 109 -7.41 -14.93 -1.49
C ILE A 109 -7.63 -14.77 0.02
N LYS A 110 -7.25 -13.60 0.54
CA LYS A 110 -7.56 -13.15 1.90
C LYS A 110 -8.22 -11.78 1.80
N VAL A 111 -9.47 -11.70 2.23
CA VAL A 111 -10.24 -10.45 2.24
C VAL A 111 -10.56 -10.09 3.68
N SER A 112 -10.34 -8.82 4.05
CA SER A 112 -10.81 -8.27 5.31
C SER A 112 -11.75 -7.11 4.99
N ASN A 113 -13.05 -7.43 4.87
CA ASN A 113 -14.15 -6.51 4.54
C ASN A 113 -13.72 -5.41 3.55
N ASP A 114 -13.87 -4.16 3.96
CA ASP A 114 -13.55 -2.93 3.25
C ASP A 114 -12.08 -2.49 3.42
N LYS A 115 -11.25 -3.25 4.16
CA LYS A 115 -9.92 -2.80 4.62
C LYS A 115 -8.77 -3.36 3.80
N LEU A 116 -8.91 -4.56 3.24
CA LEU A 116 -7.82 -5.26 2.56
C LEU A 116 -8.31 -6.33 1.60
N VAL A 117 -7.75 -6.32 0.40
CA VAL A 117 -7.72 -7.49 -0.50
C VAL A 117 -6.27 -7.92 -0.66
N HIS A 118 -5.98 -9.15 -0.27
CA HIS A 118 -4.66 -9.76 -0.36
C HIS A 118 -4.75 -11.04 -1.18
N ILE A 119 -3.93 -11.13 -2.23
CA ILE A 119 -3.90 -12.28 -3.13
C ILE A 119 -2.47 -12.76 -3.26
N ASP A 120 -2.25 -14.03 -2.93
CA ASP A 120 -0.99 -14.73 -3.15
C ASP A 120 -1.15 -15.62 -4.38
N ILE A 121 -0.34 -15.38 -5.42
CA ILE A 121 -0.32 -16.17 -6.65
C ILE A 121 1.04 -16.85 -6.77
N LYS A 122 1.03 -18.16 -7.03
CA LYS A 122 2.22 -18.94 -7.35
C LYS A 122 2.12 -19.46 -8.78
N THR A 123 3.14 -19.20 -9.57
CA THR A 123 3.36 -19.76 -10.91
C THR A 123 4.51 -20.75 -10.88
N GLU A 124 4.75 -21.40 -12.02
CA GLU A 124 5.96 -22.20 -12.25
C GLU A 124 7.24 -21.36 -12.17
N GLU A 125 7.18 -20.11 -12.64
CA GLU A 125 8.34 -19.21 -12.72
C GLU A 125 8.56 -18.37 -11.44
N GLY A 126 7.59 -18.28 -10.54
CA GLY A 126 7.73 -17.47 -9.34
C GLY A 126 6.47 -17.33 -8.49
N SER A 127 6.51 -16.36 -7.57
CA SER A 127 5.36 -16.03 -6.74
C SER A 127 5.24 -14.53 -6.53
N ILE A 128 4.01 -14.07 -6.38
CA ILE A 128 3.70 -12.67 -6.10
C ILE A 128 2.53 -12.55 -5.14
N SER A 129 2.67 -11.62 -4.20
CA SER A 129 1.63 -11.23 -3.26
C SER A 129 1.17 -9.81 -3.57
N PHE A 130 -0.10 -9.65 -3.94
CA PHE A 130 -0.74 -8.35 -4.13
C PHE A 130 -1.49 -7.94 -2.89
N ARG A 131 -1.29 -6.71 -2.43
CA ARG A 131 -2.02 -6.12 -1.31
C ARG A 131 -2.66 -4.81 -1.75
N ALA A 132 -3.97 -4.84 -1.97
CA ALA A 132 -4.77 -3.65 -2.20
C ALA A 132 -5.41 -3.22 -0.88
N ARG A 133 -5.07 -2.02 -0.44
CA ARG A 133 -5.65 -1.35 0.73
C ARG A 133 -6.25 -0.03 0.29
N PRO A 134 -7.46 0.33 0.74
CA PRO A 134 -8.05 1.58 0.33
C PRO A 134 -7.25 2.74 0.91
N LYS A 135 -7.07 3.81 0.13
CA LYS A 135 -6.41 5.06 0.59
C LYS A 135 -7.12 5.67 1.80
N GLU A 136 -8.42 5.45 1.88
CA GLU A 136 -9.30 5.92 2.95
C GLU A 136 -10.23 4.78 3.34
N TYR A 137 -10.53 4.64 4.63
CA TYR A 137 -11.44 3.62 5.13
C TYR A 137 -12.52 4.26 6.01
N LYS A 138 -13.69 3.62 6.06
CA LYS A 138 -14.75 4.05 6.98
C LYS A 138 -14.42 3.57 8.39
N THR A 139 -14.37 4.50 9.32
CA THR A 139 -14.27 4.19 10.76
C THR A 139 -15.60 3.63 11.26
N LEU A 140 -15.60 3.08 12.49
CA LEU A 140 -16.83 2.64 13.17
C LEU A 140 -17.89 3.76 13.28
N THR A 141 -17.44 5.02 13.27
CA THR A 141 -18.31 6.21 13.30
C THR A 141 -18.82 6.63 11.91
N GLY A 142 -18.52 5.86 10.86
CA GLY A 142 -18.88 6.17 9.47
C GLY A 142 -18.01 7.24 8.80
N LYS A 143 -17.14 7.93 9.55
CA LYS A 143 -16.20 8.92 9.01
C LYS A 143 -15.09 8.26 8.21
N LEU A 144 -14.72 8.88 7.09
CA LEU A 144 -13.54 8.49 6.31
C LEU A 144 -12.27 8.86 7.09
N SER A 145 -11.38 7.90 7.24
CA SER A 145 -10.06 8.07 7.84
C SER A 145 -8.97 7.71 6.85
N PHE A 146 -7.86 8.43 6.95
CA PHE A 146 -6.67 8.21 6.13
C PHE A 146 -5.98 6.89 6.48
N ASN A 147 -5.57 6.13 5.46
CA ASN A 147 -4.75 4.94 5.61
C ASN A 147 -3.31 5.20 5.12
N PRO A 148 -2.31 5.20 6.01
CA PRO A 148 -0.91 5.41 5.61
C PRO A 148 -0.36 4.28 4.73
N PHE A 149 -0.97 3.08 4.79
CA PHE A 149 -0.62 1.92 3.97
C PHE A 149 -1.52 1.77 2.73
N GLY A 150 -2.51 2.65 2.56
CA GLY A 150 -3.52 2.54 1.52
C GLY A 150 -3.00 3.03 0.17
N THR A 151 -2.91 2.17 -0.84
CA THR A 151 -2.46 2.53 -2.20
C THR A 151 -3.57 2.45 -3.24
N ALA A 152 -4.63 1.69 -2.96
CA ALA A 152 -5.66 1.29 -3.89
C ALA A 152 -6.97 2.09 -3.71
N THR A 153 -7.80 2.09 -4.76
CA THR A 153 -9.19 2.54 -4.73
C THR A 153 -10.14 1.35 -4.54
N GLU A 154 -11.43 1.60 -4.29
CA GLU A 154 -12.43 0.52 -4.26
C GLU A 154 -12.51 -0.25 -5.58
N SER A 155 -12.34 0.43 -6.71
CA SER A 155 -12.30 -0.20 -8.03
C SER A 155 -11.11 -1.16 -8.16
N ASP A 156 -9.91 -0.72 -7.75
CA ASP A 156 -8.71 -1.55 -7.74
C ASP A 156 -8.89 -2.81 -6.88
N MET A 157 -9.51 -2.68 -5.71
CA MET A 157 -9.80 -3.82 -4.83
C MET A 157 -10.79 -4.80 -5.48
N LYS A 158 -11.84 -4.31 -6.15
CA LYS A 158 -12.80 -5.14 -6.87
C LYS A 158 -12.15 -5.87 -8.05
N SER A 159 -11.34 -5.18 -8.84
CA SER A 159 -10.57 -5.77 -9.95
C SER A 159 -9.62 -6.85 -9.47
N LEU A 160 -8.88 -6.59 -8.39
CA LEU A 160 -7.97 -7.57 -7.80
C LEU A 160 -8.74 -8.79 -7.29
N LEU A 161 -9.85 -8.59 -6.57
CA LEU A 161 -10.69 -9.68 -6.07
C LEU A 161 -11.27 -10.55 -7.20
N ALA A 162 -11.73 -9.91 -8.29
CA ALA A 162 -12.25 -10.60 -9.46
C ALA A 162 -11.18 -11.46 -10.14
N LEU A 163 -9.95 -10.94 -10.28
CA LEU A 163 -8.81 -11.71 -10.78
C LEU A 163 -8.55 -12.94 -9.90
N GLY A 164 -8.47 -12.76 -8.58
CA GLY A 164 -8.24 -13.84 -7.63
C GLY A 164 -9.26 -14.97 -7.76
N ARG A 165 -10.54 -14.62 -7.71
CA ARG A 165 -11.66 -15.56 -7.81
C ARG A 165 -11.63 -16.32 -9.12
N LYS A 166 -11.32 -15.62 -10.22
CA LYS A 166 -11.25 -16.24 -11.53
C LYS A 166 -10.14 -17.30 -11.60
N ILE A 167 -8.93 -16.97 -11.13
CA ILE A 167 -7.82 -17.93 -11.09
C ILE A 167 -8.18 -19.12 -10.18
N GLN A 168 -8.74 -18.86 -9.00
CA GLN A 168 -9.11 -19.91 -8.06
C GLN A 168 -10.15 -20.88 -8.66
N ASN A 169 -11.21 -20.35 -9.28
CA ASN A 169 -12.25 -21.16 -9.91
C ASN A 169 -11.67 -22.01 -11.05
N THR A 170 -10.82 -21.44 -11.91
CA THR A 170 -10.19 -22.20 -13.00
C THR A 170 -9.27 -23.31 -12.50
N ILE A 171 -8.57 -23.10 -11.38
CA ILE A 171 -7.75 -24.15 -10.74
C ILE A 171 -8.64 -25.26 -10.15
N GLU A 172 -9.77 -24.92 -9.53
CA GLU A 172 -10.71 -25.89 -8.97
C GLU A 172 -11.40 -26.72 -10.07
N GLU A 173 -11.81 -26.09 -11.18
CA GLU A 173 -12.37 -26.77 -12.35
C GLU A 173 -11.39 -27.79 -12.94
N GLN A 174 -10.10 -27.47 -13.06
CA GLN A 174 -9.09 -28.41 -13.57
C GLN A 174 -8.78 -29.58 -12.62
N LYS A 175 -9.04 -29.43 -11.31
CA LYS A 175 -8.84 -30.54 -10.35
C LYS A 175 -9.99 -31.54 -10.35
N ASN A 176 -11.16 -31.12 -10.83
CA ASN A 176 -12.38 -31.92 -10.88
C ASN A 176 -12.60 -32.59 -12.26
N LEU A 177 -11.63 -32.44 -13.17
CA LEU A 177 -11.53 -33.06 -14.50
C LEU A 177 -10.49 -34.18 -14.45
#